data_AF-A0A226ME58-F1
#
_entry.id   AF-A0A226ME58-F1
#
_cell.length_a   1.000
_cell.length_b   1.000
_cell.length_c   1.000
_cell.angle_alpha   90.00
_cell.angle_beta   90.00
_cell.angle_gamma   90.00
#
_symmetry.space_group_name_H-M   'P 1'
#
loop_
_entity.id
_entity.type
_entity.pdbx_description
1 polymer ?
#
loop_
_entity_poly.entity_id
_entity_poly.type
_entity_poly.pdbx_seq_one_letter_code
_entity_poly.pdbx_strand_id
1 'polypeptide(L)'
;MTSSSTALPVDPHGTDACSSKRRSEVDYEEGKGWDEETREMLEGKLHFSSSGGTLKKQFLNHPVSRHKFATVQPPERPLCAEEWSRLREGFQSPEIFEEVMLNNMIRYNSPIDVAKSLLTHVAKSNGDIGYNILVKYLALCVQQGKTSEICDVYDILKIRFKILESGAYNLLIKGLSNSDQWRMALTLLEEVKRVTVPSRSNYESCIKAAGRHREMTLACELYHEMLTKDLVPTLDVLQALFDYSRGMKDPALQKALFGILLYLRENQIYPHKTFMWSIKLWFESIPGENWKGHLTNIKDSGRCPVCNHQLEDSELTEEEYNNLRERIIRDVIHGMDTFRKTSPQLFEAVNWLAKDHARLLVLGRKHMLSNSSNWKREIMKEMQNKADFFFAENIALRSEDDAFLLYATLRSGKHCKFVTRDFLRDHKACLSDSVTRHLFRKWQRGHQIAVSPSAGGKRIIFLLKFLIYTEIHELCSSEELGNAFRVTSKLAC
;
A
#
# COMPACT_ATOMS: atom_id res chain seq x y z
N MET A 1 75.38 -7.73 -58.43
CA MET A 1 74.75 -7.83 -59.76
C MET A 1 73.25 -7.97 -59.52
N THR A 2 72.51 -6.84 -59.55
CA THR A 2 71.65 -6.43 -60.69
C THR A 2 70.63 -7.52 -61.01
N SER A 3 69.32 -7.35 -60.90
CA SER A 3 68.47 -6.17 -61.16
C SER A 3 67.04 -6.49 -60.63
N SER A 4 66.42 -5.61 -59.82
CA SER A 4 65.47 -4.54 -60.23
C SER A 4 64.23 -5.09 -60.95
N SER A 5 62.99 -4.84 -60.49
CA SER A 5 62.39 -3.50 -60.40
C SER A 5 61.19 -3.50 -59.42
N THR A 6 61.15 -2.64 -58.40
CA THR A 6 60.42 -1.33 -58.33
C THR A 6 58.92 -1.45 -58.66
N ALA A 7 57.96 -1.06 -57.82
CA ALA A 7 57.90 0.16 -56.99
C ALA A 7 57.14 0.00 -55.65
N LEU A 8 57.52 0.87 -54.71
CA LEU A 8 56.99 1.12 -53.36
C LEU A 8 55.83 2.17 -53.42
N PRO A 9 55.28 2.68 -52.29
CA PRO A 9 54.00 2.29 -51.70
C PRO A 9 53.15 3.55 -51.41
N VAL A 10 52.16 3.51 -50.53
CA VAL A 10 52.05 4.46 -49.39
C VAL A 10 51.01 3.91 -48.40
N ASP A 11 51.60 3.46 -47.28
CA ASP A 11 51.16 3.37 -45.88
C ASP A 11 50.30 4.57 -45.38
N PRO A 12 49.79 4.67 -44.12
CA PRO A 12 50.37 4.04 -42.93
C PRO A 12 49.44 3.44 -41.88
N HIS A 13 50.01 2.41 -41.22
CA HIS A 13 50.12 2.21 -39.76
C HIS A 13 48.83 2.17 -38.92
N GLY A 14 48.65 1.25 -37.97
CA GLY A 14 49.59 0.33 -37.34
C GLY A 14 48.98 -0.06 -35.99
N THR A 15 48.74 -1.36 -35.85
CA THR A 15 48.78 -2.20 -34.63
C THR A 15 49.06 -1.53 -33.27
N ASP A 16 48.20 -1.74 -32.26
CA ASP A 16 48.36 -2.86 -31.30
C ASP A 16 47.40 -2.81 -30.09
N ALA A 17 47.11 -4.02 -29.58
CA ALA A 17 46.86 -4.41 -28.18
C ALA A 17 45.56 -4.00 -27.41
N CYS A 18 44.73 -5.04 -27.18
CA CYS A 18 44.08 -5.46 -25.92
C CYS A 18 43.47 -4.43 -24.93
N SER A 19 42.16 -4.51 -24.67
CA SER A 19 41.60 -4.83 -23.32
C SER A 19 40.08 -4.60 -23.17
N SER A 20 39.46 -5.51 -22.41
CA SER A 20 38.33 -5.32 -21.48
C SER A 20 36.91 -4.90 -21.96
N LYS A 21 35.97 -5.82 -21.67
CA LYS A 21 34.61 -5.61 -21.13
C LYS A 21 33.88 -4.30 -21.50
N ARG A 22 32.80 -4.42 -22.27
CA ARG A 22 31.59 -3.60 -22.06
C ARG A 22 30.39 -4.51 -21.74
N ARG A 23 29.93 -4.35 -20.51
CA ARG A 23 28.65 -4.80 -19.96
C ARG A 23 27.59 -3.89 -20.57
N SER A 24 26.55 -4.47 -21.17
CA SER A 24 25.40 -3.72 -21.68
C SER A 24 24.63 -3.09 -20.52
N GLU A 25 24.46 -1.77 -20.61
CA GLU A 25 23.55 -0.96 -19.78
C GLU A 25 22.11 -1.46 -19.97
N VAL A 26 21.41 -1.66 -18.85
CA VAL A 26 19.97 -1.86 -18.80
C VAL A 26 19.41 -0.59 -18.19
N ASP A 27 18.65 0.15 -18.99
CA ASP A 27 17.95 1.37 -18.59
C ASP A 27 16.96 1.07 -17.47
N TYR A 28 17.16 1.72 -16.33
CA TYR A 28 16.18 1.80 -15.24
C TYR A 28 15.26 2.98 -15.53
N GLU A 29 13.99 2.72 -15.85
CA GLU A 29 12.97 3.76 -15.76
C GLU A 29 12.65 4.03 -14.28
N GLU A 30 13.00 5.23 -13.81
CA GLU A 30 12.62 5.75 -12.50
C GLU A 30 11.10 5.89 -12.40
N GLY A 31 10.49 5.03 -11.59
CA GLY A 31 9.07 5.13 -11.23
C GLY A 31 8.80 6.41 -10.42
N LYS A 32 8.14 7.38 -11.04
CA LYS A 32 7.49 8.50 -10.36
C LYS A 32 6.33 7.98 -9.51
N GLY A 33 6.52 7.91 -8.20
CA GLY A 33 5.48 7.62 -7.23
C GLY A 33 5.63 8.55 -6.03
N TRP A 34 4.96 9.70 -6.07
CA TRP A 34 4.78 10.53 -4.89
C TRP A 34 3.58 9.99 -4.11
N ASP A 35 3.82 9.45 -2.92
CA ASP A 35 2.81 8.82 -2.08
C ASP A 35 1.67 9.79 -1.71
N GLU A 36 0.42 9.42 -2.04
CA GLU A 36 -0.83 10.14 -1.71
C GLU A 36 -0.97 10.44 -0.20
N GLU A 37 -0.33 9.61 0.64
CA GLU A 37 -0.28 9.75 2.11
C GLU A 37 0.53 10.98 2.56
N THR A 38 1.57 11.35 1.80
CA THR A 38 2.34 12.59 2.05
C THR A 38 1.50 13.82 1.68
N ARG A 39 0.61 13.69 0.69
CA ARG A 39 -0.36 14.72 0.32
C ARG A 39 -1.43 14.89 1.39
N GLU A 40 -1.95 13.81 1.97
CA GLU A 40 -2.88 13.89 3.10
C GLU A 40 -2.25 14.50 4.37
N MET A 41 -0.98 14.20 4.67
CA MET A 41 -0.25 14.85 5.77
C MET A 41 -0.07 16.36 5.56
N LEU A 42 0.14 16.80 4.31
CA LEU A 42 0.23 18.23 3.96
C LEU A 42 -1.15 18.92 3.95
N GLU A 43 -2.25 18.17 3.80
CA GLU A 43 -3.61 18.71 3.63
C GLU A 43 -4.44 18.79 4.93
N GLY A 44 -4.01 18.15 6.03
CA GLY A 44 -4.45 18.41 7.41
C GLY A 44 -5.97 18.52 7.65
N LYS A 45 -6.67 17.38 7.81
CA LYS A 45 -7.94 17.29 8.54
C LYS A 45 -7.68 16.84 9.98
N LEU A 46 -7.74 17.79 10.90
CA LEU A 46 -7.72 17.52 12.34
C LEU A 46 -9.12 17.09 12.80
N HIS A 47 -9.29 15.82 13.19
CA HIS A 47 -10.41 15.39 14.02
C HIS A 47 -9.91 15.25 15.46
N PHE A 48 -10.22 16.24 16.30
CA PHE A 48 -10.10 16.11 17.75
C PHE A 48 -11.48 15.77 18.33
N SER A 49 -11.60 14.60 18.95
CA SER A 49 -12.62 14.34 19.96
C SER A 49 -12.10 14.87 21.29
N SER A 50 -12.70 15.94 21.83
CA SER A 50 -12.47 16.34 23.22
C SER A 50 -13.78 16.30 24.01
N SER A 51 -13.75 15.56 25.10
CA SER A 51 -14.73 15.64 26.19
C SER A 51 -14.14 16.51 27.29
N GLY A 52 -14.84 17.62 27.61
CA GLY A 52 -14.80 18.29 28.91
C GLY A 52 -13.86 19.50 29.06
N GLY A 53 -14.44 20.65 29.42
CA GLY A 53 -13.75 21.70 30.20
C GLY A 53 -13.59 23.07 29.53
N THR A 54 -14.54 23.95 29.77
CA THR A 54 -14.65 25.34 29.30
C THR A 54 -13.49 26.25 29.73
N LEU A 55 -12.87 26.98 28.78
CA LEU A 55 -12.41 28.37 28.95
C LEU A 55 -12.20 29.01 27.57
N LYS A 56 -13.11 29.94 27.23
CA LYS A 56 -13.10 30.74 25.99
C LYS A 56 -11.88 31.68 25.97
N LYS A 57 -11.03 31.57 24.95
CA LYS A 57 -10.30 32.70 24.37
C LYS A 57 -10.57 32.74 22.87
N GLN A 58 -11.27 33.78 22.44
CA GLN A 58 -11.63 34.08 21.07
C GLN A 58 -10.37 34.39 20.26
N PHE A 59 -10.07 33.56 19.26
CA PHE A 59 -9.37 34.00 18.05
C PHE A 59 -10.26 33.61 16.87
N LEU A 60 -10.54 34.60 16.02
CA LEU A 60 -11.38 34.44 14.83
C LEU A 60 -10.72 33.45 13.86
N ASN A 61 -11.31 32.26 13.71
CA ASN A 61 -11.05 31.38 12.57
C ASN A 61 -12.07 31.70 11.47
N HIS A 62 -11.66 32.50 10.48
CA HIS A 62 -12.34 32.51 9.18
C HIS A 62 -11.71 31.41 8.30
N PRO A 63 -12.49 30.45 7.78
CA PRO A 63 -11.97 29.44 6.86
C PRO A 63 -11.82 30.08 5.48
N VAL A 64 -10.62 30.58 5.17
CA VAL A 64 -10.30 31.04 3.80
C VAL A 64 -10.06 29.81 2.93
N SER A 65 -10.84 29.71 1.85
CA SER A 65 -10.79 28.63 0.85
C SER A 65 -9.39 28.50 0.23
N ARG A 66 -8.67 27.41 0.55
CA ARG A 66 -7.31 27.07 0.07
C ARG A 66 -7.17 27.01 -1.46
N HIS A 67 -8.27 26.87 -2.21
CA HIS A 67 -8.23 26.76 -3.67
C HIS A 67 -7.87 28.06 -4.44
N LYS A 68 -7.82 29.22 -3.78
CA LYS A 68 -7.52 30.51 -4.47
C LYS A 68 -6.03 30.83 -4.63
N PHE A 69 -5.12 30.16 -3.91
CA PHE A 69 -3.70 30.50 -3.90
C PHE A 69 -2.79 29.52 -4.67
N ALA A 70 -3.39 28.57 -5.40
CA ALA A 70 -2.68 27.48 -6.07
C ALA A 70 -1.91 27.85 -7.36
N THR A 71 -1.85 29.14 -7.72
CA THR A 71 -1.41 29.63 -9.04
C THR A 71 -0.08 30.37 -9.04
N VAL A 72 0.60 30.57 -7.90
CA VAL A 72 1.91 31.25 -7.87
C VAL A 72 3.01 30.27 -8.28
N GLN A 73 3.66 30.55 -9.41
CA GLN A 73 4.84 29.79 -9.85
C GLN A 73 6.06 30.17 -8.97
N PRO A 74 6.82 29.19 -8.47
CA PRO A 74 8.05 29.47 -7.74
C PRO A 74 9.12 30.03 -8.69
N PRO A 75 10.04 30.88 -8.19
CA PRO A 75 11.15 31.39 -9.01
C PRO A 75 12.05 30.26 -9.55
N GLU A 76 12.56 30.42 -10.76
CA GLU A 76 13.50 29.49 -11.38
C GLU A 76 14.93 29.65 -10.85
N ARG A 77 15.24 30.81 -10.28
CA ARG A 77 16.55 31.16 -9.72
C ARG A 77 16.43 31.72 -8.30
N PRO A 78 17.50 31.65 -7.49
CA PRO A 78 17.59 32.36 -6.23
C PRO A 78 17.33 33.87 -6.42
N LEU A 79 16.61 34.47 -5.49
CA LEU A 79 16.28 35.90 -5.50
C LEU A 79 17.00 36.65 -4.37
N CYS A 80 17.28 37.94 -4.60
CA CYS A 80 17.78 38.81 -3.55
C CYS A 80 16.67 39.25 -2.58
N ALA A 81 17.03 39.91 -1.47
CA ALA A 81 16.08 40.29 -0.43
C ALA A 81 15.02 41.28 -0.94
N GLU A 82 15.41 42.20 -1.84
CA GLU A 82 14.52 43.18 -2.45
C GLU A 82 13.52 42.51 -3.40
N GLU A 83 13.98 41.52 -4.18
CA GLU A 83 13.12 40.73 -5.07
C GLU A 83 12.09 39.91 -4.28
N TRP A 84 12.51 39.27 -3.17
CA TRP A 84 11.58 38.56 -2.28
C TRP A 84 10.55 39.50 -1.63
N SER A 85 10.98 40.68 -1.19
CA SER A 85 10.10 41.69 -0.59
C SER A 85 9.02 42.13 -1.59
N ARG A 86 9.40 42.40 -2.85
CA ARG A 86 8.45 42.78 -3.90
C ARG A 86 7.42 41.68 -4.20
N LEU A 87 7.86 40.42 -4.27
CA LEU A 87 6.95 39.30 -4.49
C LEU A 87 5.97 39.12 -3.33
N ARG A 88 6.45 39.32 -2.09
CA ARG A 88 5.63 39.24 -0.89
C ARG A 88 4.61 40.37 -0.81
N GLU A 89 5.01 41.61 -1.11
CA GLU A 89 4.13 42.78 -1.15
C GLU A 89 3.07 42.67 -2.26
N GLY A 90 3.43 42.08 -3.39
CA GLY A 90 2.50 41.80 -4.49
C GLY A 90 1.55 40.63 -4.24
N PHE A 91 1.72 39.88 -3.14
CA PHE A 91 0.90 38.71 -2.84
C PHE A 91 -0.33 39.09 -2.01
N GLN A 92 -1.48 38.51 -2.36
CA GLN A 92 -2.78 38.88 -1.78
C GLN A 92 -2.86 38.69 -0.25
N SER A 93 -2.05 37.80 0.33
CA SER A 93 -2.01 37.52 1.78
C SER A 93 -0.55 37.35 2.26
N PRO A 94 0.18 38.46 2.50
CA PRO A 94 1.62 38.44 2.83
C PRO A 94 2.00 37.59 4.06
N GLU A 95 1.06 37.38 4.98
CA GLU A 95 1.20 36.58 6.19
C GLU A 95 1.36 35.07 5.97
N ILE A 96 0.89 34.54 4.82
CA ILE A 96 1.02 33.12 4.47
C ILE A 96 1.94 32.91 3.25
N PHE A 97 2.60 33.98 2.78
CA PHE A 97 3.36 33.98 1.54
C PHE A 97 4.46 32.92 1.54
N GLU A 98 5.30 32.87 2.59
CA GLU A 98 6.43 31.96 2.69
C GLU A 98 5.98 30.49 2.69
N GLU A 99 4.88 30.20 3.38
CA GLU A 99 4.29 28.86 3.42
C GLU A 99 3.75 28.46 2.05
N VAL A 100 2.98 29.32 1.39
CA VAL A 100 2.44 29.06 0.05
C VAL A 100 3.57 28.87 -0.96
N MET A 101 4.59 29.73 -0.90
CA MET A 101 5.74 29.67 -1.79
C MET A 101 6.52 28.37 -1.62
N LEU A 102 6.85 27.96 -0.39
CA LEU A 102 7.52 26.68 -0.15
C LEU A 102 6.67 25.47 -0.56
N ASN A 103 5.35 25.49 -0.34
CA ASN A 103 4.46 24.44 -0.82
C ASN A 103 4.52 24.32 -2.37
N ASN A 104 4.58 25.45 -3.07
CA ASN A 104 4.76 25.45 -4.52
C ASN A 104 6.16 24.97 -4.91
N MET A 105 7.21 25.37 -4.20
CA MET A 105 8.57 24.85 -4.43
C MET A 105 8.65 23.32 -4.27
N ILE A 106 7.98 22.76 -3.26
CA ILE A 106 7.81 21.32 -3.09
C ILE A 106 7.11 20.76 -4.33
N ARG A 107 5.90 21.24 -4.64
CA ARG A 107 5.07 20.75 -5.75
C ARG A 107 5.77 20.75 -7.11
N TYR A 108 6.57 21.77 -7.40
CA TYR A 108 7.31 21.91 -8.66
C TYR A 108 8.75 21.37 -8.57
N ASN A 109 9.15 20.80 -7.43
CA ASN A 109 10.51 20.33 -7.15
C ASN A 109 11.58 21.39 -7.49
N SER A 110 11.35 22.64 -7.06
CA SER A 110 12.23 23.77 -7.37
C SER A 110 13.65 23.58 -6.82
N PRO A 111 14.69 24.16 -7.45
CA PRO A 111 16.06 24.03 -6.98
C PRO A 111 16.22 24.47 -5.53
N ILE A 112 17.02 23.70 -4.76
CA ILE A 112 17.18 23.93 -3.32
C ILE A 112 17.69 25.34 -3.00
N ASP A 113 18.52 25.92 -3.86
CA ASP A 113 19.07 27.27 -3.69
C ASP A 113 18.00 28.37 -3.71
N VAL A 114 16.89 28.14 -4.43
CA VAL A 114 15.75 29.06 -4.41
C VAL A 114 15.12 29.07 -3.02
N ALA A 115 14.89 27.89 -2.43
CA ALA A 115 14.37 27.77 -1.08
C ALA A 115 15.33 28.35 -0.03
N LYS A 116 16.65 28.10 -0.17
CA LYS A 116 17.66 28.70 0.72
C LYS A 116 17.68 30.22 0.65
N SER A 117 17.49 30.80 -0.54
CA SER A 117 17.39 32.27 -0.69
C SER A 117 16.17 32.84 0.03
N LEU A 118 15.02 32.15 -0.03
CA LEU A 118 13.82 32.52 0.71
C LEU A 118 14.04 32.41 2.22
N LEU A 119 14.63 31.31 2.70
CA LEU A 119 14.95 31.14 4.12
C LEU A 119 15.89 32.23 4.64
N THR A 120 16.89 32.62 3.84
CA THR A 120 17.82 33.70 4.18
C THR A 120 17.09 35.04 4.29
N HIS A 121 16.17 35.33 3.37
CA HIS A 121 15.33 36.52 3.43
C HIS A 121 14.44 36.54 4.68
N VAL A 122 13.80 35.40 4.99
CA VAL A 122 12.94 35.25 6.19
C VAL A 122 13.74 35.45 7.47
N ALA A 123 14.90 34.82 7.58
CA ALA A 123 15.77 34.95 8.75
C ALA A 123 16.25 36.40 8.96
N LYS A 124 16.57 37.13 7.88
CA LYS A 124 16.96 38.55 7.95
C LYS A 124 15.80 39.47 8.34
N SER A 125 14.59 39.19 7.84
CA SER A 125 13.43 40.06 8.02
C SER A 125 12.76 39.85 9.38
N ASN A 126 12.64 38.60 9.82
CA ASN A 126 11.92 38.24 11.04
C ASN A 126 12.85 37.93 12.22
N GLY A 127 14.17 37.92 12.01
CA GLY A 127 15.18 37.52 12.99
C GLY A 127 15.25 36.01 13.22
N ASP A 128 14.27 35.24 12.74
CA ASP A 128 14.19 33.80 12.93
C ASP A 128 13.32 33.10 11.87
N ILE A 129 13.50 31.79 11.70
CA ILE A 129 12.71 30.94 10.79
C ILE A 129 11.72 30.12 11.59
N GLY A 130 10.42 30.27 11.33
CA GLY A 130 9.38 29.52 12.02
C GLY A 130 9.41 28.01 11.75
N TYR A 131 8.91 27.21 12.71
CA TYR A 131 8.89 25.75 12.66
C TYR A 131 8.28 25.19 11.36
N ASN A 132 7.08 25.66 10.98
CA ASN A 132 6.37 25.21 9.78
C ASN A 132 7.17 25.43 8.48
N ILE A 133 7.91 26.54 8.42
CA ILE A 133 8.78 26.89 7.28
C ILE A 133 9.96 25.91 7.20
N LEU A 134 10.60 25.58 8.33
CA LEU A 134 11.67 24.58 8.40
C LEU A 134 11.18 23.18 8.01
N VAL A 135 10.00 22.76 8.45
CA VAL A 135 9.44 21.44 8.09
C VAL A 135 9.13 21.35 6.59
N LYS A 136 8.65 22.42 5.97
CA LYS A 136 8.46 22.48 4.50
C LYS A 136 9.77 22.47 3.73
N TYR A 137 10.77 23.21 4.21
CA TYR A 137 12.12 23.13 3.63
C TYR A 137 12.69 21.72 3.75
N LEU A 138 12.56 21.08 4.92
CA LEU A 138 12.95 19.69 5.14
C LEU A 138 12.26 18.75 4.15
N ALA A 139 10.96 18.92 3.90
CA ALA A 139 10.24 18.10 2.92
C ALA A 139 10.85 18.20 1.51
N LEU A 140 11.23 19.42 1.08
CA LEU A 140 11.95 19.62 -0.18
C LEU A 140 13.34 18.96 -0.17
N CYS A 141 14.10 19.08 0.94
CA CYS A 141 15.40 18.42 1.08
C CYS A 141 15.29 16.89 0.97
N VAL A 142 14.30 16.30 1.64
CA VAL A 142 14.01 14.86 1.61
C VAL A 142 13.66 14.41 0.20
N GLN A 143 12.80 15.15 -0.49
CA GLN A 143 12.40 14.87 -1.87
C GLN A 143 13.56 14.91 -2.87
N GLN A 144 14.55 15.78 -2.63
CA GLN A 144 15.75 15.91 -3.48
C GLN A 144 16.95 15.10 -3.00
N GLY A 145 16.81 14.32 -1.91
CA GLY A 145 17.91 13.52 -1.35
C GLY A 145 19.09 14.36 -0.84
N LYS A 146 18.86 15.60 -0.40
CA LYS A 146 19.90 16.51 0.10
C LYS A 146 20.24 16.20 1.55
N THR A 147 20.99 15.12 1.78
CA THR A 147 21.32 14.62 3.14
C THR A 147 21.99 15.66 4.04
N SER A 148 22.93 16.46 3.51
CA SER A 148 23.59 17.52 4.30
C SER A 148 22.57 18.52 4.85
N GLU A 149 21.66 18.99 4.00
CA GLU A 149 20.61 19.94 4.39
C GLU A 149 19.62 19.30 5.38
N ILE A 150 19.33 18.01 5.25
CA ILE A 150 18.46 17.29 6.19
C ILE A 150 19.09 17.26 7.59
N CYS A 151 20.40 17.00 7.67
CA CYS A 151 21.14 17.03 8.93
C CYS A 151 21.18 18.44 9.53
N ASP A 152 21.49 19.46 8.71
CA ASP A 152 21.54 20.85 9.17
C ASP A 152 20.16 21.29 9.73
N VAL A 153 19.07 20.94 9.05
CA VAL A 153 17.72 21.25 9.52
C VAL A 153 17.38 20.45 10.79
N TYR A 154 17.80 19.20 10.90
CA TYR A 154 17.62 18.41 12.12
C TYR A 154 18.30 19.06 13.33
N ASP A 155 19.54 19.53 13.17
CA ASP A 155 20.28 20.20 14.24
C ASP A 155 19.61 21.51 14.65
N ILE A 156 19.17 22.32 13.67
CA ILE A 156 18.38 23.54 13.92
C ILE A 156 17.10 23.21 14.68
N LEU A 157 16.37 22.17 14.25
CA LEU A 157 15.12 21.76 14.86
C LEU A 157 15.33 21.32 16.31
N LYS A 158 16.39 20.54 16.59
CA LYS A 158 16.71 20.04 17.92
C LYS A 158 17.19 21.12 18.88
N ILE A 159 17.98 22.08 18.39
CA ILE A 159 18.48 23.21 19.20
C ILE A 159 17.34 24.16 19.57
N ARG A 160 16.44 24.45 18.61
CA ARG A 160 15.43 25.51 18.77
C ARG A 160 14.09 25.02 19.31
N PHE A 161 13.73 23.75 19.08
CA PHE A 161 12.42 23.21 19.46
C PHE A 161 12.59 21.97 20.35
N LYS A 162 12.06 22.04 21.57
CA LYS A 162 12.18 20.96 22.57
C LYS A 162 11.37 19.70 22.22
N ILE A 163 10.30 19.85 21.45
CA ILE A 163 9.39 18.77 21.07
C ILE A 163 9.17 18.89 19.57
N LEU A 164 9.51 17.84 18.84
CA LEU A 164 9.19 17.72 17.42
C LEU A 164 7.90 16.93 17.27
N GLU A 165 7.04 17.38 16.36
CA GLU A 165 5.82 16.65 16.03
C GLU A 165 6.14 15.40 15.21
N SER A 166 5.19 14.46 15.13
CA SER A 166 5.34 13.20 14.39
C SER A 166 5.65 13.41 12.91
N GLY A 167 5.11 14.47 12.30
CA GLY A 167 5.37 14.82 10.90
C GLY A 167 6.85 15.12 10.61
N ALA A 168 7.52 15.87 11.47
CA ALA A 168 8.94 16.18 11.30
C ALA A 168 9.81 14.93 11.45
N TYR A 169 9.57 14.10 12.47
CA TYR A 169 10.28 12.82 12.63
C TYR A 169 10.05 11.88 11.44
N ASN A 170 8.85 11.83 10.88
CA ASN A 170 8.55 11.04 9.68
C ASN A 170 9.41 11.47 8.49
N LEU A 171 9.53 12.78 8.24
CA LEU A 171 10.35 13.32 7.16
C LEU A 171 11.84 13.04 7.40
N LEU A 172 12.34 13.27 8.62
CA LEU A 172 13.73 13.02 9.00
C LEU A 172 14.11 11.55 8.81
N ILE A 173 13.30 10.63 9.34
CA ILE A 173 13.52 9.18 9.21
C ILE A 173 13.49 8.80 7.72
N LYS A 174 12.49 9.25 6.95
CA LYS A 174 12.39 8.95 5.51
C LYS A 174 13.62 9.44 4.74
N GLY A 175 14.03 10.70 4.95
CA GLY A 175 15.19 11.30 4.29
C GLY A 175 16.50 10.61 4.63
N LEU A 176 16.80 10.44 5.92
CA LEU A 176 18.04 9.83 6.38
C LEU A 176 18.12 8.36 6.00
N SER A 177 17.00 7.63 6.02
CA SER A 177 16.96 6.21 5.64
C SER A 177 17.36 5.98 4.17
N ASN A 178 17.24 6.98 3.30
CA ASN A 178 17.62 6.91 1.89
C ASN A 178 19.05 7.40 1.62
N SER A 179 19.85 7.58 2.68
CA SER A 179 21.21 8.12 2.60
C SER A 179 22.22 7.24 3.33
N ASP A 180 23.51 7.57 3.22
CA ASP A 180 24.58 6.93 4.00
C ASP A 180 24.44 7.15 5.51
N GLN A 181 23.64 8.14 5.93
CA GLN A 181 23.31 8.42 7.34
C GLN A 181 22.13 7.59 7.86
N TRP A 182 21.76 6.49 7.21
CA TRP A 182 20.62 5.66 7.59
C TRP A 182 20.65 5.14 9.05
N ARG A 183 21.84 5.01 9.65
CA ARG A 183 21.98 4.69 11.08
C ARG A 183 21.35 5.75 11.98
N MET A 184 21.45 7.03 11.61
CA MET A 184 20.75 8.10 12.32
C MET A 184 19.24 7.93 12.22
N ALA A 185 18.71 7.43 11.10
CA ALA A 185 17.27 7.13 10.98
C ALA A 185 16.81 6.08 12.01
N LEU A 186 17.64 5.07 12.30
CA LEU A 186 17.37 4.11 13.37
C LEU A 186 17.40 4.77 14.75
N THR A 187 18.38 5.63 15.02
CA THR A 187 18.43 6.40 16.28
C THR A 187 17.16 7.23 16.47
N LEU A 188 16.69 7.91 15.42
CA LEU A 188 15.46 8.67 15.46
C LEU A 188 14.23 7.78 15.65
N LEU A 189 14.20 6.59 15.03
CA LEU A 189 13.12 5.62 15.27
C LEU A 189 13.06 5.23 16.75
N GLU A 190 14.20 4.97 17.39
CA GLU A 190 14.26 4.68 18.83
C GLU A 190 13.83 5.87 19.70
N GLU A 191 14.19 7.11 19.32
CA GLU A 191 13.69 8.31 19.98
C GLU A 191 12.15 8.39 19.92
N VAL A 192 11.56 8.13 18.74
CA VAL A 192 10.11 8.12 18.55
C VAL A 192 9.46 7.05 19.44
N LYS A 193 10.02 5.83 19.49
CA LYS A 193 9.51 4.72 20.33
C LYS A 193 9.41 5.08 21.81
N ARG A 194 10.27 5.97 22.31
CA ARG A 194 10.26 6.41 23.72
C ARG A 194 9.09 7.35 24.04
N VAL A 195 8.49 8.00 23.05
CA VAL A 195 7.45 9.01 23.23
C VAL A 195 6.10 8.54 22.68
N THR A 196 6.10 7.79 21.58
CA THR A 196 4.88 7.35 20.88
C THR A 196 5.12 6.08 20.07
N VAL A 197 4.05 5.46 19.57
CA VAL A 197 4.14 4.36 18.60
C VAL A 197 4.59 4.93 17.25
N PRO A 198 5.73 4.47 16.67
CA PRO A 198 6.15 4.92 15.36
C PRO A 198 5.13 4.60 14.29
N SER A 199 5.05 5.44 13.25
CA SER A 199 4.17 5.19 12.12
C SER A 199 4.68 4.03 11.26
N ARG A 200 3.77 3.43 10.48
CA ARG A 200 4.12 2.47 9.42
C ARG A 200 5.27 2.97 8.54
N SER A 201 5.19 4.24 8.10
CA SER A 201 6.22 4.84 7.24
C SER A 201 7.59 4.90 7.92
N ASN A 202 7.67 5.02 9.25
CA ASN A 202 8.96 5.01 9.96
C ASN A 202 9.60 3.63 9.90
N TYR A 203 8.85 2.59 10.27
CA TYR A 203 9.35 1.22 10.20
C TYR A 203 9.74 0.84 8.78
N GLU A 204 8.90 1.12 7.78
CA GLU A 204 9.19 0.76 6.39
C GLU A 204 10.43 1.45 5.84
N SER A 205 10.66 2.71 6.20
CA SER A 205 11.87 3.45 5.83
C SER A 205 13.12 2.78 6.41
N CYS A 206 13.11 2.43 7.69
CA CYS A 206 14.22 1.77 8.36
C CYS A 206 14.44 0.32 7.88
N ILE A 207 13.38 -0.44 7.60
CA ILE A 207 13.46 -1.80 7.03
C ILE A 207 14.13 -1.76 5.65
N LYS A 208 13.70 -0.85 4.77
CA LYS A 208 14.31 -0.72 3.44
C LYS A 208 15.77 -0.29 3.53
N ALA A 209 16.11 0.62 4.45
CA ALA A 209 17.49 1.02 4.68
C ALA A 209 18.36 -0.16 5.15
N ALA A 210 17.96 -0.87 6.19
CA ALA A 210 18.68 -2.05 6.69
C ALA A 210 18.90 -3.08 5.57
N GLY A 211 17.87 -3.35 4.75
CA GLY A 211 17.97 -4.23 3.59
C GLY A 211 18.97 -3.76 2.53
N ARG A 212 18.97 -2.47 2.15
CA ARG A 212 19.94 -1.88 1.20
C ARG A 212 21.38 -2.02 1.69
N HIS A 213 21.59 -1.89 2.99
CA HIS A 213 22.90 -2.03 3.63
C HIS A 213 23.22 -3.49 4.04
N ARG A 214 22.44 -4.47 3.54
CA ARG A 214 22.65 -5.91 3.74
C ARG A 214 22.55 -6.37 5.20
N GLU A 215 21.92 -5.59 6.07
CA GLU A 215 21.66 -5.95 7.47
C GLU A 215 20.29 -6.63 7.59
N MET A 216 20.21 -7.83 7.04
CA MET A 216 18.92 -8.47 6.81
C MET A 216 18.26 -8.95 8.10
N THR A 217 19.06 -9.37 9.08
CA THR A 217 18.60 -9.71 10.44
C THR A 217 17.86 -8.54 11.07
N LEU A 218 18.46 -7.34 11.04
CA LEU A 218 17.85 -6.12 11.58
C LEU A 218 16.55 -5.76 10.86
N ALA A 219 16.51 -5.87 9.53
CA ALA A 219 15.27 -5.57 8.81
C ALA A 219 14.15 -6.58 9.12
N CYS A 220 14.47 -7.86 9.35
CA CYS A 220 13.50 -8.84 9.82
C CYS A 220 13.02 -8.54 11.25
N GLU A 221 13.91 -8.13 12.15
CA GLU A 221 13.54 -7.71 13.51
C GLU A 221 12.58 -6.52 13.48
N LEU A 222 12.91 -5.46 12.72
CA LEU A 222 12.05 -4.29 12.55
C LEU A 222 10.70 -4.65 11.90
N TYR A 223 10.70 -5.56 10.93
CA TYR A 223 9.48 -6.08 10.31
C TYR A 223 8.59 -6.79 11.33
N HIS A 224 9.15 -7.70 12.14
CA HIS A 224 8.39 -8.38 13.19
C HIS A 224 7.90 -7.41 14.25
N GLU A 225 8.73 -6.46 14.68
CA GLU A 225 8.33 -5.43 15.64
C GLU A 225 7.15 -4.61 15.11
N MET A 226 7.19 -4.18 13.85
CA MET A 226 6.09 -3.49 13.18
C MET A 226 4.78 -4.30 13.24
N LEU A 227 4.84 -5.62 13.00
CA LEU A 227 3.67 -6.49 13.11
C LEU A 227 3.14 -6.60 14.55
N THR A 228 4.01 -6.61 15.57
CA THR A 228 3.58 -6.62 16.98
C THR A 228 2.87 -5.34 17.43
N LYS A 229 2.97 -4.27 16.63
CA LYS A 229 2.26 -3.00 16.83
C LYS A 229 0.97 -2.91 16.00
N ASP A 230 0.50 -4.02 15.44
CA ASP A 230 -0.68 -4.11 14.58
C ASP A 230 -0.59 -3.23 13.31
N LEU A 231 0.64 -2.91 12.87
CA LEU A 231 0.87 -2.14 11.65
C LEU A 231 0.91 -3.08 10.44
N VAL A 232 0.18 -2.72 9.39
CA VAL A 232 0.08 -3.51 8.15
C VAL A 232 1.18 -3.10 7.16
N PRO A 233 2.09 -4.03 6.77
CA PRO A 233 3.14 -3.74 5.79
C PRO A 233 2.57 -3.40 4.41
N THR A 234 3.17 -2.43 3.72
CA THR A 234 2.95 -2.22 2.28
C THR A 234 3.50 -3.37 1.44
N LEU A 235 2.93 -3.57 0.26
CA LEU A 235 3.52 -4.48 -0.73
C LEU A 235 4.95 -4.07 -1.13
N ASP A 236 5.27 -2.77 -1.05
CA ASP A 236 6.58 -2.24 -1.42
C ASP A 236 7.66 -2.64 -0.41
N VAL A 237 7.41 -2.56 0.90
CA VAL A 237 8.38 -3.05 1.90
C VAL A 237 8.55 -4.57 1.82
N LEU A 238 7.46 -5.31 1.57
CA LEU A 238 7.53 -6.76 1.39
C LEU A 238 8.37 -7.10 0.15
N GLN A 239 8.12 -6.44 -0.99
CA GLN A 239 8.91 -6.61 -2.20
C GLN A 239 10.41 -6.34 -1.95
N ALA A 240 10.72 -5.25 -1.27
CA ALA A 240 12.09 -4.86 -0.95
C ALA A 240 12.82 -5.96 -0.15
N LEU A 241 12.16 -6.60 0.81
CA LEU A 241 12.73 -7.73 1.55
C LEU A 241 13.14 -8.89 0.64
N PHE A 242 12.32 -9.26 -0.36
CA PHE A 242 12.70 -10.29 -1.34
C PHE A 242 13.85 -9.84 -2.23
N ASP A 243 13.86 -8.58 -2.67
CA ASP A 243 14.91 -8.03 -3.52
C ASP A 243 16.28 -8.01 -2.83
N TYR A 244 16.32 -7.60 -1.55
CA TYR A 244 17.56 -7.52 -0.78
C TYR A 244 18.07 -8.88 -0.31
N SER A 245 17.21 -9.90 -0.26
CA SER A 245 17.55 -11.25 0.21
C SER A 245 18.08 -12.19 -0.88
N ARG A 246 18.15 -11.74 -2.15
CA ARG A 246 18.58 -12.59 -3.27
C ARG A 246 20.02 -13.11 -3.08
N GLY A 247 20.19 -14.41 -3.24
CA GLY A 247 21.49 -15.10 -3.14
C GLY A 247 22.05 -15.20 -1.71
N MET A 248 21.32 -14.74 -0.69
CA MET A 248 21.74 -14.87 0.70
C MET A 248 21.54 -16.30 1.22
N LYS A 249 22.51 -16.78 1.99
CA LYS A 249 22.45 -18.07 2.69
C LYS A 249 22.20 -17.82 4.18
N ASP A 250 20.94 -17.60 4.53
CA ASP A 250 20.53 -17.50 5.92
C ASP A 250 19.20 -18.23 6.12
N PRO A 251 19.19 -19.38 6.84
CA PRO A 251 17.98 -20.14 7.11
C PRO A 251 16.92 -19.35 7.89
N ALA A 252 17.32 -18.43 8.78
CA ALA A 252 16.38 -17.61 9.54
C ALA A 252 15.69 -16.60 8.62
N LEU A 253 16.44 -15.96 7.73
CA LEU A 253 15.91 -15.08 6.69
C LEU A 253 14.96 -15.83 5.75
N GLN A 254 15.37 -17.01 5.27
CA GLN A 254 14.52 -17.84 4.40
C GLN A 254 13.19 -18.18 5.09
N LYS A 255 13.23 -18.56 6.38
CA LYS A 255 12.04 -18.81 7.19
C LYS A 255 11.16 -17.56 7.32
N ALA A 256 11.76 -16.38 7.52
CA ALA A 256 11.02 -15.12 7.58
C ALA A 256 10.31 -14.79 6.25
N LEU A 257 10.99 -14.99 5.11
CA LEU A 257 10.41 -14.77 3.78
C LEU A 257 9.28 -15.76 3.48
N PHE A 258 9.40 -17.03 3.87
CA PHE A 258 8.27 -17.96 3.84
C PHE A 258 7.11 -17.49 4.71
N GLY A 259 7.39 -16.93 5.89
CA GLY A 259 6.41 -16.28 6.74
C GLY A 259 5.66 -15.14 6.04
N ILE A 260 6.35 -14.34 5.21
CA ILE A 260 5.71 -13.29 4.40
C ILE A 260 4.78 -13.90 3.35
N LEU A 261 5.21 -14.96 2.66
CA LEU A 261 4.38 -15.62 1.65
C LEU A 261 3.12 -16.23 2.30
N LEU A 262 3.26 -16.81 3.49
CA LEU A 262 2.13 -17.25 4.31
C LEU A 262 1.24 -16.06 4.69
N TYR A 263 1.80 -14.94 5.15
CA TYR A 263 1.03 -13.74 5.43
C TYR A 263 0.21 -13.26 4.22
N LEU A 264 0.80 -13.25 3.02
CA LEU A 264 0.09 -12.92 1.77
C LEU A 264 -1.06 -13.89 1.48
N ARG A 265 -0.79 -15.20 1.56
CA ARG A 265 -1.78 -16.28 1.40
C ARG A 265 -2.92 -16.12 2.42
N GLU A 266 -2.57 -15.86 3.66
CA GLU A 266 -3.51 -15.80 4.78
C GLU A 266 -4.41 -14.57 4.72
N ASN A 267 -3.91 -13.46 4.21
CA ASN A 267 -4.66 -12.22 4.10
C ASN A 267 -5.27 -11.97 2.71
N GLN A 268 -5.19 -12.95 1.80
CA GLN A 268 -5.65 -12.84 0.41
C GLN A 268 -5.07 -11.58 -0.27
N ILE A 269 -3.79 -11.31 0.01
CA ILE A 269 -3.05 -10.19 -0.56
C ILE A 269 -2.29 -10.70 -1.78
N TYR A 270 -2.52 -10.07 -2.92
CA TYR A 270 -1.95 -10.50 -4.19
C TYR A 270 -0.86 -9.53 -4.63
N PRO A 271 0.39 -10.01 -4.76
CA PRO A 271 1.48 -9.21 -5.31
C PRO A 271 1.15 -8.68 -6.70
N HIS A 272 1.55 -7.43 -6.95
CA HIS A 272 1.55 -6.87 -8.29
C HIS A 272 2.71 -7.45 -9.11
N LYS A 273 2.74 -7.18 -10.42
CA LYS A 273 3.65 -7.85 -11.37
C LYS A 273 5.12 -7.79 -10.97
N THR A 274 5.63 -6.62 -10.56
CA THR A 274 7.03 -6.44 -10.14
C THR A 274 7.34 -7.24 -8.88
N PHE A 275 6.44 -7.23 -7.89
CA PHE A 275 6.64 -8.04 -6.69
C PHE A 275 6.63 -9.55 -6.99
N MET A 276 5.77 -10.03 -7.89
CA MET A 276 5.83 -11.44 -8.33
C MET A 276 7.18 -11.79 -8.98
N TRP A 277 7.76 -10.87 -9.77
CA TRP A 277 9.11 -11.03 -10.31
C TRP A 277 10.18 -11.08 -9.21
N SER A 278 10.09 -10.22 -8.20
CA SER A 278 11.00 -10.25 -7.05
C SER A 278 10.97 -11.59 -6.31
N ILE A 279 9.77 -12.15 -6.09
CA ILE A 279 9.60 -13.46 -5.48
C ILE A 279 10.21 -14.55 -6.36
N LYS A 280 9.92 -14.56 -7.67
CA LYS A 280 10.50 -15.51 -8.65
C LYS A 280 12.03 -15.49 -8.57
N LEU A 281 12.63 -14.31 -8.68
CA LEU A 281 14.09 -14.14 -8.69
C LEU A 281 14.71 -14.52 -7.34
N TRP A 282 14.00 -14.33 -6.24
CA TRP A 282 14.45 -14.81 -4.93
C TRP A 282 14.50 -16.35 -4.89
N PHE A 283 13.44 -17.06 -5.29
CA PHE A 283 13.43 -18.52 -5.34
C PHE A 283 14.57 -19.08 -6.20
N GLU A 284 14.75 -18.54 -7.40
CA GLU A 284 15.83 -18.94 -8.32
C GLU A 284 17.23 -18.62 -7.81
N SER A 285 17.35 -17.77 -6.79
CA SER A 285 18.62 -17.40 -6.17
C SER A 285 18.98 -18.25 -4.94
N ILE A 286 18.09 -19.13 -4.47
CA ILE A 286 18.34 -19.94 -3.27
C ILE A 286 19.48 -20.94 -3.56
N PRO A 287 20.63 -20.83 -2.87
CA PRO A 287 21.78 -21.67 -3.22
C PRO A 287 21.58 -23.13 -2.85
N GLY A 288 21.96 -24.04 -3.75
CA GLY A 288 21.77 -25.48 -3.57
C GLY A 288 20.42 -25.99 -4.08
N GLU A 289 19.52 -25.08 -4.46
CA GLU A 289 18.20 -25.40 -4.96
C GLU A 289 18.07 -25.14 -6.47
N ASN A 290 17.28 -25.96 -7.15
CA ASN A 290 17.08 -25.88 -8.62
C ASN A 290 15.70 -25.29 -8.99
N TRP A 291 15.29 -24.24 -8.26
CA TRP A 291 14.04 -23.55 -8.50
C TRP A 291 13.97 -22.95 -9.91
N LYS A 292 12.81 -23.11 -10.57
CA LYS A 292 12.50 -22.46 -11.85
C LYS A 292 11.10 -21.85 -11.81
N GLY A 293 11.03 -20.53 -11.73
CA GLY A 293 9.76 -19.82 -11.65
C GLY A 293 9.28 -19.34 -13.02
N HIS A 294 7.97 -19.41 -13.24
CA HIS A 294 7.32 -18.93 -14.48
C HIS A 294 6.08 -18.10 -14.12
N LEU A 295 5.94 -16.92 -14.73
CA LEU A 295 4.71 -16.15 -14.63
C LEU A 295 3.73 -16.64 -15.70
N THR A 296 2.62 -17.22 -15.26
CA THR A 296 1.62 -17.81 -16.17
C THR A 296 0.20 -17.50 -15.73
N ASN A 297 -0.74 -17.72 -16.64
CA ASN A 297 -2.17 -17.60 -16.38
C ASN A 297 -2.80 -18.99 -16.31
N ILE A 298 -3.66 -19.19 -15.31
CA ILE A 298 -4.36 -20.46 -15.12
C ILE A 298 -5.68 -20.40 -15.88
N LYS A 299 -5.90 -21.38 -16.76
CA LYS A 299 -7.16 -21.59 -17.47
C LYS A 299 -8.23 -22.11 -16.51
N ASP A 300 -9.50 -22.09 -16.92
CA ASP A 300 -10.63 -22.47 -16.05
C ASP A 300 -10.58 -23.93 -15.55
N SER A 301 -9.70 -24.77 -16.12
CA SER A 301 -9.41 -26.11 -15.63
C SER A 301 -8.69 -26.15 -14.26
N GLY A 302 -8.15 -25.03 -13.79
CA GLY A 302 -7.35 -24.99 -12.56
C GLY A 302 -5.99 -25.68 -12.67
N ARG A 303 -5.59 -26.14 -13.87
CA ARG A 303 -4.27 -26.74 -14.12
C ARG A 303 -3.24 -25.70 -14.53
N CYS A 304 -2.05 -25.78 -13.94
CA CYS A 304 -0.93 -24.96 -14.35
C CYS A 304 -0.45 -25.34 -15.75
N PRO A 305 -0.32 -24.40 -16.71
CA PRO A 305 0.11 -24.71 -18.07
C PRO A 305 1.59 -25.09 -18.19
N VAL A 306 2.41 -24.88 -17.14
CA VAL A 306 3.86 -25.16 -17.17
C VAL A 306 4.18 -26.51 -16.56
N CYS A 307 3.64 -26.79 -15.38
CA CYS A 307 3.95 -28.00 -14.61
C CYS A 307 2.76 -28.96 -14.47
N ASN A 308 1.63 -28.68 -15.12
CA ASN A 308 0.41 -29.52 -15.18
C ASN A 308 -0.30 -29.86 -13.86
N HIS A 309 0.25 -29.44 -12.72
CA HIS A 309 -0.37 -29.66 -11.41
C HIS A 309 -1.68 -28.90 -11.25
N GLN A 310 -2.62 -29.55 -10.58
CA GLN A 310 -3.96 -29.08 -10.27
C GLN A 310 -3.90 -28.19 -9.02
N LEU A 311 -4.37 -26.95 -9.13
CA LEU A 311 -4.50 -26.08 -7.95
C LEU A 311 -5.56 -26.64 -6.99
N GLU A 312 -5.39 -26.37 -5.68
CA GLU A 312 -6.40 -26.63 -4.65
C GLU A 312 -7.81 -26.22 -5.11
N ASP A 313 -8.75 -27.18 -5.04
CA ASP A 313 -10.15 -26.90 -5.33
C ASP A 313 -10.75 -25.98 -4.26
N SER A 314 -11.61 -25.07 -4.69
CA SER A 314 -12.42 -24.24 -3.80
C SER A 314 -13.59 -25.00 -3.17
N GLU A 315 -13.96 -26.16 -3.70
CA GLU A 315 -15.06 -26.97 -3.17
C GLU A 315 -14.72 -27.59 -1.81
N LEU A 316 -15.56 -27.31 -0.81
CA LEU A 316 -15.49 -27.95 0.50
C LEU A 316 -16.20 -29.29 0.47
N THR A 317 -15.65 -30.28 1.17
CA THR A 317 -16.39 -31.51 1.46
C THR A 317 -17.60 -31.20 2.35
N GLU A 318 -18.59 -32.10 2.40
CA GLU A 318 -19.75 -31.92 3.31
C GLU A 318 -19.32 -31.80 4.77
N GLU A 319 -18.32 -32.58 5.19
CA GLU A 319 -17.79 -32.52 6.55
C GLU A 319 -17.08 -31.18 6.83
N GLU A 320 -16.23 -30.72 5.91
CA GLU A 320 -15.57 -29.41 6.00
C GLU A 320 -16.59 -28.27 6.07
N TYR A 321 -17.62 -28.34 5.23
CA TYR A 321 -18.68 -27.33 5.18
C TYR A 321 -19.50 -27.30 6.47
N ASN A 322 -19.90 -28.47 6.99
CA ASN A 322 -20.69 -28.56 8.22
C ASN A 322 -19.90 -28.08 9.44
N ASN A 323 -18.62 -28.45 9.54
CA ASN A 323 -17.74 -27.96 10.61
C ASN A 323 -17.60 -26.44 10.55
N LEU A 324 -17.28 -25.89 9.38
CA LEU A 324 -17.18 -24.44 9.19
C LEU A 324 -18.50 -23.72 9.56
N ARG A 325 -19.63 -24.26 9.10
CA ARG A 325 -20.96 -23.72 9.35
C ARG A 325 -21.26 -23.63 10.85
N GLU A 326 -21.05 -24.71 11.60
CA GLU A 326 -21.29 -24.72 13.05
C GLU A 326 -20.43 -23.69 13.77
N ARG A 327 -19.17 -23.55 13.34
CA ARG A 327 -18.23 -22.62 13.94
C ARG A 327 -18.52 -21.16 13.64
N ILE A 328 -18.93 -20.82 12.44
CA ILE A 328 -19.36 -19.45 12.13
C ILE A 328 -20.62 -19.10 12.93
N ILE A 329 -21.57 -20.03 13.03
CA ILE A 329 -22.78 -19.80 13.84
C ILE A 329 -22.43 -19.58 15.32
N ARG A 330 -21.54 -20.38 15.88
CA ARG A 330 -21.14 -20.27 17.28
C ARG A 330 -20.25 -19.05 17.56
N ASP A 331 -19.20 -18.86 16.77
CA ASP A 331 -18.09 -17.95 17.11
C ASP A 331 -18.29 -16.54 16.54
N VAL A 332 -19.05 -16.40 15.44
CA VAL A 332 -19.23 -15.12 14.72
C VAL A 332 -20.62 -14.53 14.93
N ILE A 333 -21.67 -15.36 14.93
CA ILE A 333 -23.04 -14.87 15.13
C ILE A 333 -23.33 -14.62 16.61
N HIS A 334 -22.83 -15.48 17.51
CA HIS A 334 -22.95 -15.26 18.95
C HIS A 334 -21.78 -14.45 19.54
N GLY A 335 -20.71 -14.19 18.77
CA GLY A 335 -19.52 -13.43 19.17
C GLY A 335 -19.39 -12.07 18.47
N MET A 336 -19.73 -11.01 19.19
CA MET A 336 -19.53 -9.56 18.96
C MET A 336 -19.21 -8.98 17.55
N ASP A 337 -20.13 -8.11 17.11
CA ASP A 337 -20.06 -6.87 16.30
C ASP A 337 -18.82 -6.42 15.51
N THR A 338 -18.97 -6.18 14.19
CA THR A 338 -18.19 -5.23 13.34
C THR A 338 -18.80 -4.98 11.95
N PHE A 339 -18.73 -3.73 11.41
CA PHE A 339 -19.48 -3.24 10.21
C PHE A 339 -18.83 -2.18 9.32
N ARG A 340 -19.22 -2.16 8.02
CA ARG A 340 -19.59 -0.93 7.25
C ARG A 340 -20.35 -1.18 5.91
N LYS A 341 -21.06 -0.12 5.47
CA LYS A 341 -22.17 -0.03 4.49
C LYS A 341 -21.80 -0.09 2.99
N THR A 342 -22.78 -0.44 2.13
CA THR A 342 -22.88 0.10 0.74
C THR A 342 -24.30 0.18 0.14
N SER A 343 -24.56 1.26 -0.60
CA SER A 343 -25.66 1.54 -1.57
C SER A 343 -25.06 2.53 -2.58
N PRO A 344 -25.15 2.36 -3.93
CA PRO A 344 -26.38 2.31 -4.75
C PRO A 344 -26.42 1.16 -5.80
N GLN A 345 -25.47 0.22 -5.74
CA GLN A 345 -25.31 -0.87 -6.71
C GLN A 345 -26.29 -2.03 -6.53
N LEU A 346 -27.06 -2.01 -5.45
CA LEU A 346 -27.96 -3.10 -5.07
C LEU A 346 -29.04 -3.36 -6.13
N PHE A 347 -29.62 -2.29 -6.71
CA PHE A 347 -30.67 -2.42 -7.72
C PHE A 347 -30.19 -3.10 -9.00
N GLU A 348 -29.04 -2.66 -9.52
CA GLU A 348 -28.42 -3.29 -10.68
C GLU A 348 -28.06 -4.75 -10.39
N ALA A 349 -27.59 -5.05 -9.19
CA ALA A 349 -27.24 -6.40 -8.80
C ALA A 349 -28.43 -7.34 -8.72
N VAL A 350 -29.54 -6.91 -8.09
CA VAL A 350 -30.79 -7.68 -8.04
C VAL A 350 -31.32 -7.93 -9.46
N ASN A 351 -31.32 -6.91 -10.32
CA ASN A 351 -31.79 -7.05 -11.70
C ASN A 351 -30.92 -7.96 -12.57
N TRP A 352 -29.62 -8.02 -12.31
CA TRP A 352 -28.73 -8.94 -13.03
C TRP A 352 -28.93 -10.37 -12.54
N LEU A 353 -28.93 -10.58 -11.22
CA LEU A 353 -29.05 -11.91 -10.61
C LEU A 353 -30.43 -12.54 -10.85
N ALA A 354 -31.49 -11.73 -10.91
CA ALA A 354 -32.85 -12.23 -11.13
C ALA A 354 -33.05 -12.81 -12.54
N LYS A 355 -32.18 -12.48 -13.51
CA LYS A 355 -32.24 -13.02 -14.88
C LYS A 355 -31.86 -14.50 -14.96
N ASP A 356 -31.15 -15.03 -13.96
CA ASP A 356 -30.61 -16.39 -13.97
C ASP A 356 -31.52 -17.41 -13.25
N HIS A 357 -32.79 -17.06 -13.01
CA HIS A 357 -33.77 -17.87 -12.25
C HIS A 357 -33.33 -18.28 -10.83
N ALA A 358 -32.33 -17.59 -10.26
CA ALA A 358 -31.86 -17.85 -8.90
C ALA A 358 -32.91 -17.39 -7.86
N ARG A 359 -33.01 -18.13 -6.75
CA ARG A 359 -33.72 -17.67 -5.55
C ARG A 359 -32.86 -16.63 -4.86
N LEU A 360 -33.35 -15.40 -4.75
CA LEU A 360 -32.60 -14.27 -4.21
C LEU A 360 -33.15 -13.84 -2.86
N LEU A 361 -32.25 -13.69 -1.89
CA LEU A 361 -32.53 -13.04 -0.61
C LEU A 361 -31.67 -11.78 -0.49
N VAL A 362 -32.34 -10.64 -0.30
CA VAL A 362 -31.69 -9.35 -0.06
C VAL A 362 -31.81 -9.01 1.42
N LEU A 363 -30.66 -8.83 2.06
CA LEU A 363 -30.58 -8.36 3.44
C LEU A 363 -30.40 -6.85 3.44
N GLY A 364 -31.26 -6.16 4.17
CA GLY A 364 -31.28 -4.71 4.25
C GLY A 364 -31.64 -4.21 5.65
N ARG A 365 -31.83 -2.90 5.77
CA ARG A 365 -32.20 -2.22 7.00
C ARG A 365 -33.53 -1.50 6.84
N LYS A 366 -34.31 -1.34 7.92
CA LYS A 366 -35.61 -0.67 7.85
C LYS A 366 -35.56 0.76 7.27
N HIS A 367 -34.43 1.48 7.36
CA HIS A 367 -34.28 2.81 6.74
C HIS A 367 -34.25 2.74 5.20
N MET A 368 -34.05 1.57 4.60
CA MET A 368 -34.20 1.39 3.15
C MET A 368 -35.67 1.43 2.72
N LEU A 369 -36.61 1.26 3.66
CA LEU A 369 -38.04 1.40 3.41
C LEU A 369 -38.51 2.86 3.53
N SER A 370 -37.72 3.76 4.12
CA SER A 370 -38.08 5.17 4.18
C SER A 370 -37.75 5.85 2.85
N ASN A 371 -38.74 6.56 2.31
CA ASN A 371 -38.59 7.24 1.03
C ASN A 371 -37.52 8.33 1.16
N SER A 372 -36.39 8.15 0.47
CA SER A 372 -35.24 9.05 0.53
C SER A 372 -34.60 9.19 -0.85
N SER A 373 -33.68 10.14 -1.01
CA SER A 373 -32.96 10.34 -2.28
C SER A 373 -32.22 9.07 -2.74
N ASN A 374 -31.82 8.21 -1.79
CA ASN A 374 -31.07 6.98 -2.05
C ASN A 374 -31.97 5.72 -2.12
N TRP A 375 -33.19 5.79 -1.58
CA TRP A 375 -34.13 4.67 -1.52
C TRP A 375 -35.52 5.13 -1.97
N LYS A 376 -35.76 5.06 -3.28
CA LYS A 376 -37.06 5.37 -3.88
C LYS A 376 -38.02 4.20 -3.68
N ARG A 377 -39.24 4.49 -3.23
CA ARG A 377 -40.25 3.48 -2.90
C ARG A 377 -40.62 2.61 -4.11
N GLU A 378 -40.62 3.19 -5.29
CA GLU A 378 -40.96 2.56 -6.58
C GLU A 378 -39.90 1.51 -6.94
N ILE A 379 -38.61 1.87 -6.80
CA ILE A 379 -37.47 0.99 -7.06
C ILE A 379 -37.44 -0.15 -6.04
N MET A 380 -37.70 0.14 -4.76
CA MET A 380 -37.77 -0.89 -3.70
C MET A 380 -38.88 -1.91 -3.94
N LYS A 381 -40.07 -1.47 -4.35
CA LYS A 381 -41.17 -2.37 -4.74
C LYS A 381 -40.81 -3.23 -5.94
N GLU A 382 -40.14 -2.66 -6.94
CA GLU A 382 -39.69 -3.41 -8.11
C GLU A 382 -38.72 -4.54 -7.72
N MET A 383 -37.78 -4.26 -6.82
CA MET A 383 -36.85 -5.29 -6.33
C MET A 383 -37.57 -6.36 -5.50
N GLN A 384 -38.53 -5.98 -4.65
CA GLN A 384 -39.30 -6.93 -3.83
C GLN A 384 -40.14 -7.91 -4.67
N ASN A 385 -40.46 -7.57 -5.92
CA ASN A 385 -41.10 -8.50 -6.85
C ASN A 385 -40.13 -9.52 -7.46
N LYS A 386 -38.82 -9.28 -7.35
CA LYS A 386 -37.75 -10.07 -7.98
C LYS A 386 -36.91 -10.86 -6.97
N ALA A 387 -36.97 -10.51 -5.69
CA ALA A 387 -36.19 -11.13 -4.63
C ALA A 387 -36.95 -11.07 -3.29
N ASP A 388 -36.68 -12.03 -2.41
CA ASP A 388 -37.12 -11.99 -1.02
C ASP A 388 -36.29 -10.95 -0.26
N PHE A 389 -36.91 -10.23 0.67
CA PHE A 389 -36.22 -9.21 1.48
C PHE A 389 -36.34 -9.50 2.97
N PHE A 390 -35.23 -9.32 3.68
CA PHE A 390 -35.22 -9.26 5.14
C PHE A 390 -34.64 -7.91 5.57
N PHE A 391 -35.42 -7.14 6.34
CA PHE A 391 -34.99 -5.83 6.84
C PHE A 391 -34.72 -5.89 8.34
N ALA A 392 -33.45 -5.83 8.71
CA ALA A 392 -33.01 -5.69 10.10
C ALA A 392 -33.33 -4.29 10.65
N GLU A 393 -33.42 -4.17 11.97
CA GLU A 393 -33.69 -2.90 12.66
C GLU A 393 -32.61 -1.84 12.42
N ASN A 394 -32.98 -0.56 12.49
CA ASN A 394 -32.01 0.54 12.40
C ASN A 394 -31.34 0.81 13.75
N ILE A 395 -30.52 -0.11 14.24
CA ILE A 395 -29.81 0.09 15.50
C ILE A 395 -28.66 1.08 15.26
N ALA A 396 -28.67 2.18 16.02
CA ALA A 396 -27.79 3.34 15.79
C ALA A 396 -26.31 3.10 16.14
N LEU A 397 -25.99 2.01 16.84
CA LEU A 397 -24.64 1.78 17.36
C LEU A 397 -23.85 0.74 16.60
N ARG A 398 -24.47 -0.25 15.97
CA ARG A 398 -23.75 -1.35 15.33
C ARG A 398 -24.67 -1.92 14.25
N SER A 399 -24.21 -2.02 13.00
CA SER A 399 -24.95 -2.89 12.07
C SER A 399 -24.78 -4.35 12.55
N GLU A 400 -25.37 -5.36 11.94
CA GLU A 400 -25.29 -6.81 12.27
C GLU A 400 -25.42 -7.58 10.93
N ASP A 401 -25.35 -6.85 9.81
CA ASP A 401 -25.76 -7.28 8.47
C ASP A 401 -24.91 -8.44 7.94
N ASP A 402 -23.61 -8.47 8.27
CA ASP A 402 -22.70 -9.54 7.90
C ASP A 402 -23.01 -10.85 8.65
N ALA A 403 -23.45 -10.79 9.91
CA ALA A 403 -23.84 -11.98 10.66
C ALA A 403 -25.09 -12.61 10.04
N PHE A 404 -26.08 -11.79 9.66
CA PHE A 404 -27.26 -12.26 8.92
C PHE A 404 -26.88 -12.81 7.54
N LEU A 405 -25.94 -12.19 6.83
CA LEU A 405 -25.44 -12.66 5.52
C LEU A 405 -24.76 -14.02 5.64
N LEU A 406 -23.82 -14.14 6.58
CA LEU A 406 -23.13 -15.40 6.88
C LEU A 406 -24.13 -16.48 7.28
N TYR A 407 -25.06 -16.17 8.18
CA TYR A 407 -26.11 -17.09 8.61
C TYR A 407 -26.96 -17.59 7.45
N ALA A 408 -27.53 -16.67 6.67
CA ALA A 408 -28.43 -17.01 5.59
C ALA A 408 -27.73 -17.87 4.53
N THR A 409 -26.49 -17.53 4.19
CA THR A 409 -25.70 -18.27 3.19
C THR A 409 -25.38 -19.68 3.68
N LEU A 410 -24.90 -19.81 4.92
CA LEU A 410 -24.53 -21.10 5.50
C LEU A 410 -25.76 -21.98 5.79
N ARG A 411 -26.89 -21.37 6.16
CA ARG A 411 -28.15 -22.08 6.41
C ARG A 411 -28.79 -22.58 5.13
N SER A 412 -28.64 -21.83 4.03
CA SER A 412 -29.13 -22.22 2.71
C SER A 412 -28.36 -23.41 2.13
N GLY A 413 -27.11 -23.62 2.54
CA GLY A 413 -26.31 -24.80 2.21
C GLY A 413 -25.21 -24.52 1.18
N LYS A 414 -24.41 -25.56 0.90
CA LYS A 414 -23.16 -25.44 0.11
C LYS A 414 -23.29 -24.85 -1.30
N HIS A 415 -24.50 -24.84 -1.86
CA HIS A 415 -24.77 -24.32 -3.20
C HIS A 415 -25.03 -22.80 -3.20
N CYS A 416 -25.29 -22.22 -2.03
CA CYS A 416 -25.69 -20.83 -1.90
C CYS A 416 -24.48 -19.89 -2.02
N LYS A 417 -24.54 -18.95 -2.96
CA LYS A 417 -23.52 -17.90 -3.11
C LYS A 417 -24.00 -16.61 -2.44
N PHE A 418 -23.07 -15.76 -2.04
CA PHE A 418 -23.36 -14.48 -1.42
C PHE A 418 -22.67 -13.32 -2.13
N VAL A 419 -23.28 -12.14 -2.04
CA VAL A 419 -22.79 -10.92 -2.68
C VAL A 419 -22.51 -9.89 -1.59
N THR A 420 -21.24 -9.56 -1.41
CA THR A 420 -20.81 -8.47 -0.54
C THR A 420 -19.50 -7.88 -1.05
N ARG A 421 -19.31 -6.60 -0.79
CA ARG A 421 -18.05 -5.89 -1.04
C ARG A 421 -17.04 -6.11 0.07
N ASP A 422 -17.49 -6.58 1.24
CA ASP A 422 -16.60 -6.82 2.36
C ASP A 422 -15.80 -8.11 2.13
N PHE A 423 -14.55 -8.12 2.61
CA PHE A 423 -13.75 -9.33 2.70
C PHE A 423 -14.01 -10.10 4.00
N LEU A 424 -14.94 -9.64 4.84
CA LEU A 424 -15.34 -10.24 6.12
C LEU A 424 -14.12 -10.47 7.03
N ARG A 425 -13.18 -9.52 7.00
CA ARG A 425 -11.87 -9.63 7.68
C ARG A 425 -12.00 -9.67 9.19
N ASP A 426 -12.97 -8.96 9.74
CA ASP A 426 -13.21 -8.87 11.18
C ASP A 426 -13.86 -10.16 11.71
N HIS A 427 -14.81 -10.72 10.97
CA HIS A 427 -15.43 -12.04 11.27
C HIS A 427 -14.41 -13.18 11.27
N LYS A 428 -13.42 -13.11 10.38
CA LYS A 428 -12.27 -14.03 10.36
C LYS A 428 -11.42 -13.93 11.63
N ALA A 429 -11.31 -12.74 12.24
CA ALA A 429 -10.54 -12.55 13.48
C ALA A 429 -11.23 -13.22 14.69
N CYS A 430 -12.56 -13.38 14.66
CA CYS A 430 -13.29 -14.14 15.68
C CYS A 430 -13.04 -15.66 15.60
N LEU A 431 -12.42 -16.18 14.52
CA LEU A 431 -12.05 -17.59 14.38
C LEU A 431 -10.66 -17.85 14.97
N SER A 432 -10.61 -18.49 16.15
CA SER A 432 -9.40 -18.64 16.95
C SER A 432 -8.31 -19.52 16.32
N ASP A 433 -8.66 -20.61 15.63
CA ASP A 433 -7.73 -21.59 15.06
C ASP A 433 -7.42 -21.37 13.56
N SER A 434 -6.25 -21.83 13.15
CA SER A 434 -5.75 -21.70 11.78
C SER A 434 -6.56 -22.53 10.77
N VAL A 435 -7.04 -23.70 11.17
CA VAL A 435 -7.78 -24.63 10.29
C VAL A 435 -9.12 -24.02 9.87
N THR A 436 -9.89 -23.52 10.82
CA THR A 436 -11.21 -22.90 10.53
C THR A 436 -11.07 -21.60 9.77
N ARG A 437 -10.02 -20.81 10.07
CA ARG A 437 -9.65 -19.65 9.25
C ARG A 437 -9.32 -20.05 7.81
N HIS A 438 -8.67 -21.20 7.59
CA HIS A 438 -8.41 -21.72 6.26
C HIS A 438 -9.70 -22.14 5.54
N LEU A 439 -10.57 -22.93 6.20
CA LEU A 439 -11.87 -23.36 5.66
C LEU A 439 -12.77 -22.17 5.32
N PHE A 440 -12.85 -21.16 6.19
CA PHE A 440 -13.61 -19.93 5.93
C PHE A 440 -13.16 -19.24 4.63
N ARG A 441 -11.84 -19.19 4.39
CA ARG A 441 -11.29 -18.59 3.17
C ARG A 441 -11.57 -19.45 1.94
N LYS A 442 -11.47 -20.77 2.05
CA LYS A 442 -11.83 -21.72 0.98
C LYS A 442 -13.29 -21.53 0.58
N TRP A 443 -14.18 -21.47 1.56
CA TRP A 443 -15.61 -21.17 1.39
C TRP A 443 -15.84 -19.79 0.77
N GLN A 444 -15.24 -18.75 1.33
CA GLN A 444 -15.39 -17.39 0.80
C GLN A 444 -14.98 -17.30 -0.69
N ARG A 445 -13.94 -18.02 -1.14
CA ARG A 445 -13.52 -18.03 -2.55
C ARG A 445 -14.56 -18.67 -3.47
N GLY A 446 -15.14 -19.80 -3.06
CA GLY A 446 -16.15 -20.51 -3.85
C GLY A 446 -17.53 -19.86 -3.83
N HIS A 447 -17.85 -19.13 -2.74
CA HIS A 447 -19.21 -18.68 -2.45
C HIS A 447 -19.39 -17.17 -2.56
N GLN A 448 -18.33 -16.36 -2.43
CA GLN A 448 -18.44 -14.89 -2.58
C GLN A 448 -18.38 -14.48 -4.05
N ILE A 449 -19.40 -13.74 -4.49
CA ILE A 449 -19.42 -13.10 -5.79
C ILE A 449 -18.99 -11.63 -5.62
N ALA A 450 -17.90 -11.25 -6.29
CA ALA A 450 -17.40 -9.88 -6.28
C ALA A 450 -18.13 -9.03 -7.32
N VAL A 451 -18.49 -7.80 -6.94
CA VAL A 451 -19.20 -6.81 -7.76
C VAL A 451 -18.21 -5.70 -8.11
N SER A 452 -17.67 -5.71 -9.34
CA SER A 452 -16.83 -4.62 -9.85
C SER A 452 -17.59 -3.75 -10.85
N PRO A 453 -17.49 -2.41 -10.75
CA PRO A 453 -17.98 -1.52 -11.81
C PRO A 453 -17.10 -1.69 -13.06
N SER A 454 -17.70 -1.87 -14.23
CA SER A 454 -16.93 -1.92 -15.49
C SER A 454 -16.26 -0.57 -15.76
N ALA A 455 -15.14 -0.60 -16.50
CA ALA A 455 -14.37 0.59 -16.92
C ALA A 455 -15.17 1.62 -17.75
N GLY A 456 -16.45 1.36 -18.04
CA GLY A 456 -17.37 2.28 -18.71
C GLY A 456 -18.65 2.62 -17.93
N GLY A 457 -18.74 2.25 -16.64
CA GLY A 457 -19.86 2.62 -15.76
C GLY A 457 -21.23 2.06 -16.11
N LYS A 458 -21.33 1.14 -17.09
CA LYS A 458 -22.61 0.65 -17.64
C LYS A 458 -22.96 -0.80 -17.25
N ARG A 459 -22.02 -1.55 -16.65
CA ARG A 459 -22.25 -2.96 -16.28
C ARG A 459 -21.51 -3.31 -14.99
N ILE A 460 -22.20 -4.03 -14.10
CA ILE A 460 -21.58 -4.75 -12.99
C ILE A 460 -21.03 -6.07 -13.53
N ILE A 461 -19.76 -6.36 -13.24
CA ILE A 461 -19.16 -7.67 -13.51
C ILE A 461 -19.24 -8.49 -12.23
N PHE A 462 -19.89 -9.65 -12.31
CA PHE A 462 -19.97 -10.64 -11.25
C PHE A 462 -18.86 -11.64 -11.45
N LEU A 463 -17.78 -11.48 -10.68
CA LEU A 463 -16.67 -12.41 -10.70
C LEU A 463 -16.85 -13.42 -9.58
N LEU A 464 -16.97 -14.68 -9.98
CA LEU A 464 -16.60 -15.80 -9.13
C LEU A 464 -15.11 -15.61 -8.78
N LYS A 465 -14.77 -15.51 -7.49
CA LYS A 465 -13.37 -15.45 -6.99
C LYS A 465 -12.61 -16.78 -7.19
N PHE A 466 -12.90 -17.48 -8.28
CA PHE A 466 -12.08 -18.60 -8.70
C PHE A 466 -10.73 -18.04 -9.13
N LEU A 467 -9.68 -18.47 -8.41
CA LEU A 467 -8.29 -18.51 -8.88
C LEU A 467 -7.45 -17.23 -8.73
N ILE A 468 -7.43 -16.61 -7.55
CA ILE A 468 -6.26 -15.82 -7.16
C ILE A 468 -5.75 -16.40 -5.84
N TYR A 469 -4.62 -17.09 -5.88
CA TYR A 469 -4.12 -17.83 -4.72
C TYR A 469 -2.60 -17.95 -4.76
N THR A 470 -1.97 -17.66 -3.62
CA THR A 470 -0.59 -18.05 -3.37
C THR A 470 -0.63 -19.45 -2.77
N GLU A 471 -0.34 -20.46 -3.58
CA GLU A 471 -0.23 -21.84 -3.11
C GLU A 471 1.22 -22.09 -2.71
N ILE A 472 1.42 -22.28 -1.41
CA ILE A 472 2.70 -22.70 -0.84
C ILE A 472 2.45 -24.11 -0.35
N HIS A 473 2.83 -25.10 -1.14
CA HIS A 473 2.94 -26.46 -0.63
C HIS A 473 4.06 -26.47 0.41
N GLU A 474 3.83 -27.17 1.52
CA GLU A 474 4.87 -27.49 2.49
C GLU A 474 6.11 -27.99 1.76
N LEU A 475 7.28 -27.52 2.22
CA LEU A 475 8.59 -28.04 1.86
C LEU A 475 8.62 -29.53 2.23
N CYS A 476 8.15 -30.39 1.32
CA CYS A 476 8.45 -31.81 1.40
C CYS A 476 9.93 -31.95 1.07
N SER A 477 10.75 -32.07 2.11
CA SER A 477 12.05 -32.70 1.99
C SER A 477 11.83 -34.15 1.53
N SER A 478 11.75 -34.37 0.23
CA SER A 478 11.85 -35.69 -0.36
C SER A 478 12.71 -35.56 -1.61
N GLU A 479 13.82 -36.28 -1.62
CA GLU A 479 14.91 -36.26 -2.60
C GLU A 479 14.50 -36.58 -4.06
N GLU A 480 13.21 -36.65 -4.39
CA GLU A 480 12.73 -37.15 -5.69
C GLU A 480 11.80 -36.20 -6.48
N LEU A 481 11.36 -35.07 -5.93
CA LEU A 481 10.56 -34.08 -6.68
C LEU A 481 11.11 -32.67 -6.46
N GLY A 482 11.69 -32.10 -7.52
CA GLY A 482 12.28 -30.77 -7.51
C GLY A 482 11.36 -29.74 -6.86
N ASN A 483 11.95 -28.93 -5.97
CA ASN A 483 11.23 -27.96 -5.18
C ASN A 483 10.45 -26.97 -6.10
N ALA A 484 9.13 -26.85 -5.90
CA ALA A 484 8.22 -26.04 -6.74
C ALA A 484 7.26 -25.17 -5.90
N PHE A 485 7.06 -23.91 -6.33
CA PHE A 485 6.50 -22.81 -5.52
C PHE A 485 5.74 -21.92 -6.47
N ARG A 486 4.57 -21.45 -6.02
CA ARG A 486 3.62 -20.77 -6.90
C ARG A 486 3.05 -19.53 -6.25
N VAL A 487 3.29 -18.41 -6.89
CA VAL A 487 2.47 -17.21 -6.73
C VAL A 487 1.59 -17.13 -7.97
N THR A 488 0.29 -17.35 -7.83
CA THR A 488 -0.65 -17.05 -8.91
C THR A 488 -1.40 -15.77 -8.58
N SER A 489 -1.35 -14.80 -9.49
CA SER A 489 -2.32 -13.71 -9.51
C SER A 489 -3.08 -13.74 -10.85
N LYS A 490 -4.41 -13.87 -10.80
CA LYS A 490 -5.27 -13.69 -11.97
C LYS A 490 -5.78 -12.26 -11.94
N LEU A 491 -5.22 -11.38 -12.78
CA LEU A 491 -5.93 -10.19 -13.22
C LEU A 491 -6.97 -10.67 -14.24
N ALA A 492 -8.23 -10.79 -13.81
CA ALA A 492 -9.33 -10.89 -14.74
C ALA A 492 -9.51 -9.51 -15.39
N CYS A 493 -9.33 -9.42 -16.71
CA CYS A 493 -9.80 -8.28 -17.50
C CYS A 493 -11.33 -8.22 -17.51
#